data_AF-A0A4P2QA20-F1
#
_entry.id   AF-A0A4P2QA20-F1
#
_cell.length_a   1.000
_cell.length_b   1.000
_cell.length_c   1.000
_cell.angle_alpha   90.00
_cell.angle_beta   90.00
_cell.angle_gamma   90.00
#
_symmetry.space_group_name_H-M   'P 1'
#
loop_
_entity.id
_entity.type
_entity.pdbx_description
1 polymer ?
#
loop_
_entity_poly.entity_id
_entity_poly.type
_entity_poly.pdbx_seq_one_letter_code
_entity_poly.pdbx_strand_id
1 'polypeptide(L)'
;MRTTSLFSPVPAVSLALLAMLAAPEAHARRNGMAVDGCNGCHNGGAEPDITIDLNPARPAPGEAVTVRVLIEAVNGGVGGLYLRAETGQLATINGQGTRLIDAHQLVHDAPKRASGGAVSFEARWIAPATPGGAVLKVWGLSANGDGGSRGDGPSAAQLTFAFGCDGTTYYLDRDGDGHGDSTTTTLACSQPPEYAAQGGDCDDYRGHVHPGADEVCNEIDDDCDGQVDEELEVTTHYEDSDGDGYGSFFGATVMAKCPPDGFAPSANDCDDRAPRVHPDADETCNLIDDDCDGRADEGVRPVCGIGLCAREASTCDPASCVPGEPSAEVCNALDDDCDGEIDEDADVCAPGQVCSDGRCVGEGTAPPVTTSASSGASVSTGTAGSAGAAGSGGGAPAPGTPPEPGGSHGGGCAVDPEGASPWPLLALLSPLALAARRRSRRAGALRTPRP
;
A
#
# COMPACT_ATOMS: atom_id res chain seq x y z
N MET A 1 -3.87 22.25 -79.05
CA MET A 1 -2.65 21.46 -79.36
C MET A 1 -1.88 21.26 -78.07
N ARG A 2 -1.32 20.05 -77.85
CA ARG A 2 -0.41 19.64 -76.74
C ARG A 2 -0.97 19.81 -75.32
N THR A 3 -1.31 18.75 -74.56
CA THR A 3 -0.49 17.64 -74.00
C THR A 3 0.57 18.08 -72.99
N THR A 4 0.35 17.77 -71.72
CA THR A 4 1.19 16.84 -70.92
C THR A 4 0.41 16.31 -69.72
N SER A 5 0.56 15.02 -69.44
CA SER A 5 0.11 14.30 -68.24
C SER A 5 1.27 14.18 -67.26
N LEU A 6 1.03 13.93 -65.97
CA LEU A 6 1.90 13.09 -65.13
C LEU A 6 1.14 12.56 -63.89
N PHE A 7 1.51 11.36 -63.47
CA PHE A 7 0.86 10.51 -62.45
C PHE A 7 1.34 10.78 -61.01
N SER A 8 0.53 10.39 -60.02
CA SER A 8 1.01 9.57 -58.88
C SER A 8 -0.12 8.77 -58.19
N PRO A 9 0.17 7.62 -57.57
CA PRO A 9 -0.84 6.64 -57.15
C PRO A 9 -1.20 6.68 -55.65
N VAL A 10 -2.35 6.08 -55.31
CA VAL A 10 -2.78 5.78 -53.93
C VAL A 10 -2.35 4.36 -53.56
N PRO A 11 -1.73 4.12 -52.38
CA PRO A 11 -1.49 2.77 -51.88
C PRO A 11 -2.73 2.21 -51.17
N ALA A 12 -3.10 0.98 -51.49
CA ALA A 12 -4.08 0.21 -50.72
C ALA A 12 -3.42 -0.38 -49.47
N VAL A 13 -4.08 -0.27 -48.31
CA VAL A 13 -3.65 -0.91 -47.06
C VAL A 13 -4.47 -2.18 -46.81
N SER A 14 -3.78 -3.24 -46.40
CA SER A 14 -4.24 -4.63 -46.45
C SER A 14 -5.43 -4.96 -45.53
N LEU A 15 -6.43 -5.64 -46.10
CA LEU A 15 -7.54 -6.26 -45.39
C LEU A 15 -7.16 -7.68 -44.93
N ALA A 16 -6.31 -7.81 -43.89
CA ALA A 16 -5.84 -9.13 -43.43
C ALA A 16 -5.31 -9.20 -41.98
N LEU A 17 -6.07 -8.72 -40.97
CA LEU A 17 -5.80 -9.10 -39.57
C LEU A 17 -7.03 -8.91 -38.65
N LEU A 18 -8.07 -9.75 -38.83
CA LEU A 18 -9.21 -9.79 -37.89
C LEU A 18 -9.79 -11.21 -37.72
N ALA A 19 -8.89 -12.15 -37.43
CA ALA A 19 -9.19 -13.45 -36.85
C ALA A 19 -8.14 -13.70 -35.75
N MET A 20 -8.52 -14.40 -34.66
CA MET A 20 -7.75 -14.55 -33.41
C MET A 20 -7.85 -13.38 -32.40
N LEU A 21 -9.06 -13.12 -31.88
CA LEU A 21 -9.27 -12.53 -30.53
C LEU A 21 -10.58 -13.03 -29.88
N ALA A 22 -10.98 -14.27 -30.20
CA ALA A 22 -12.00 -14.96 -29.41
C ALA A 22 -11.29 -15.64 -28.23
N ALA A 23 -11.49 -15.12 -27.02
CA ALA A 23 -11.09 -15.83 -25.80
C ALA A 23 -11.79 -17.21 -25.75
N PRO A 24 -11.15 -18.25 -25.18
CA PRO A 24 -11.82 -19.53 -24.99
C PRO A 24 -13.06 -19.33 -24.13
N GLU A 25 -14.23 -19.74 -24.64
CA GLU A 25 -15.48 -19.68 -23.89
C GLU A 25 -15.38 -20.61 -22.67
N ALA A 26 -15.49 -20.06 -21.47
CA ALA A 26 -15.59 -20.86 -20.26
C ALA A 26 -16.83 -21.77 -20.36
N HIS A 27 -16.66 -23.08 -20.14
CA HIS A 27 -17.75 -24.04 -20.25
C HIS A 27 -18.35 -24.35 -18.89
N ALA A 28 -19.67 -24.18 -18.79
CA ALA A 28 -20.44 -24.60 -17.61
C ALA A 28 -20.25 -26.10 -17.33
N ARG A 29 -20.08 -26.45 -16.06
CA ARG A 29 -19.91 -27.84 -15.61
C ARG A 29 -21.18 -28.33 -14.92
N ARG A 30 -21.44 -29.63 -15.01
CA ARG A 30 -22.51 -30.26 -14.20
C ARG A 30 -22.20 -30.23 -12.71
N ASN A 31 -20.93 -30.41 -12.34
CA ASN A 31 -20.50 -30.46 -10.95
C ASN A 31 -19.97 -29.09 -10.51
N GLY A 32 -20.30 -28.66 -9.29
CA GLY A 32 -19.86 -27.39 -8.73
C GLY A 32 -18.36 -27.30 -8.49
N MET A 33 -17.86 -26.05 -8.56
CA MET A 33 -16.47 -25.63 -8.39
C MET A 33 -16.39 -24.60 -7.26
N ALA A 34 -15.33 -24.63 -6.45
CA ALA A 34 -15.00 -23.48 -5.60
C ALA A 34 -14.31 -22.45 -6.47
N VAL A 35 -14.92 -21.28 -6.60
CA VAL A 35 -14.34 -20.10 -7.23
C VAL A 35 -14.90 -18.89 -6.50
N ASP A 36 -14.02 -18.09 -5.92
CA ASP A 36 -14.41 -16.85 -5.25
C ASP A 36 -14.77 -15.84 -6.35
N GLY A 37 -16.07 -15.71 -6.64
CA GLY A 37 -16.63 -14.95 -7.76
C GLY A 37 -16.89 -15.82 -9.00
N CYS A 38 -18.15 -15.88 -9.44
CA CYS A 38 -18.55 -16.60 -10.66
C CYS A 38 -18.31 -15.80 -11.97
N ASN A 39 -17.70 -14.61 -11.87
CA ASN A 39 -17.47 -13.71 -13.00
C ASN A 39 -16.52 -14.31 -14.04
N GLY A 40 -16.85 -14.13 -15.32
CA GLY A 40 -16.07 -14.67 -16.44
C GLY A 40 -16.37 -16.14 -16.79
N CYS A 41 -16.91 -16.93 -15.86
CA CYS A 41 -17.35 -18.31 -16.15
C CYS A 41 -18.76 -18.40 -16.72
N HIS A 42 -19.65 -17.48 -16.33
CA HIS A 42 -21.04 -17.36 -16.80
C HIS A 42 -21.35 -15.91 -17.15
N ASN A 43 -22.19 -15.67 -18.16
CA ASN A 43 -22.45 -14.33 -18.69
C ASN A 43 -23.79 -14.22 -19.43
N GLY A 44 -24.33 -13.00 -19.50
CA GLY A 44 -25.47 -12.65 -20.35
C GLY A 44 -26.86 -13.01 -19.81
N GLY A 45 -26.95 -13.63 -18.63
CA GLY A 45 -28.19 -13.67 -17.84
C GLY A 45 -28.31 -12.47 -16.89
N ALA A 46 -29.49 -12.29 -16.30
CA ALA A 46 -29.72 -11.35 -15.22
C ALA A 46 -29.17 -11.90 -13.89
N GLU A 47 -28.60 -11.03 -13.06
CA GLU A 47 -28.11 -11.41 -11.73
C GLU A 47 -29.29 -11.81 -10.83
N PRO A 48 -29.30 -13.02 -10.22
CA PRO A 48 -30.35 -13.41 -9.30
C PRO A 48 -30.14 -12.81 -7.90
N ASP A 49 -31.24 -12.45 -7.24
CA ASP A 49 -31.21 -12.22 -5.79
C ASP A 49 -30.91 -13.53 -5.06
N ILE A 50 -30.10 -13.43 -4.00
CA ILE A 50 -29.69 -14.56 -3.15
C ILE A 50 -30.05 -14.25 -1.70
N THR A 51 -30.79 -15.15 -1.05
CA THR A 51 -31.14 -15.07 0.36
C THR A 51 -30.48 -16.21 1.14
N ILE A 52 -29.95 -15.91 2.32
CA ILE A 52 -29.31 -16.86 3.23
C ILE A 52 -30.06 -16.82 4.57
N ASP A 53 -30.75 -17.91 4.90
CA ASP A 53 -31.50 -18.06 6.15
C ASP A 53 -30.82 -19.07 7.08
N LEU A 54 -30.83 -18.78 8.39
CA LEU A 54 -30.38 -19.69 9.44
C LEU A 54 -31.56 -20.22 10.26
N ASN A 55 -31.58 -21.52 10.53
CA ASN A 55 -32.57 -22.14 11.41
C ASN A 55 -31.91 -23.11 12.41
N PRO A 56 -31.88 -22.79 13.72
CA PRO A 56 -32.31 -21.52 14.33
C PRO A 56 -31.47 -20.31 13.88
N ALA A 57 -32.09 -19.12 13.91
CA ALA A 57 -31.46 -17.87 13.45
C ALA A 57 -30.37 -17.31 14.40
N ARG A 58 -30.32 -17.80 15.63
CA ARG A 58 -29.30 -17.47 16.64
C ARG A 58 -28.74 -18.77 17.22
N PRO A 59 -27.67 -19.33 16.63
CA PRO A 59 -27.11 -20.60 17.06
C PRO A 59 -26.49 -20.51 18.46
N ALA A 60 -26.63 -21.58 19.25
CA ALA A 60 -25.81 -21.77 20.44
C ALA A 60 -24.38 -22.26 20.07
N PRO A 61 -23.37 -22.07 20.93
CA PRO A 61 -22.04 -22.62 20.69
C PRO A 61 -22.06 -24.15 20.60
N GLY A 62 -21.37 -24.71 19.61
CA GLY A 62 -21.41 -26.14 19.28
C GLY A 62 -22.69 -26.64 18.59
N GLU A 63 -23.69 -25.78 18.35
CA GLU A 63 -24.94 -26.18 17.70
C GLU A 63 -24.78 -26.37 16.19
N ALA A 64 -25.42 -27.42 15.65
CA ALA A 64 -25.51 -27.64 14.21
C ALA A 64 -26.86 -27.11 13.69
N VAL A 65 -26.81 -26.00 12.95
CA VAL A 65 -28.00 -25.31 12.41
C VAL A 65 -28.14 -25.55 10.91
N THR A 66 -29.34 -25.36 10.38
CA THR A 66 -29.59 -25.44 8.94
C THR A 66 -29.34 -24.08 8.30
N VAL A 67 -28.41 -24.02 7.35
CA VAL A 67 -28.26 -22.91 6.42
C VAL A 67 -29.14 -23.22 5.21
N ARG A 68 -30.11 -22.38 4.92
CA ARG A 68 -30.88 -22.42 3.66
C ARG A 68 -30.39 -21.29 2.76
N VAL A 69 -30.06 -21.64 1.53
CA VAL A 69 -29.76 -20.68 0.47
C VAL A 69 -30.86 -20.73 -0.56
N LEU A 70 -31.43 -19.58 -0.91
CA LEU A 70 -32.37 -19.38 -2.00
C LEU A 70 -31.70 -18.52 -3.07
N ILE A 71 -31.77 -18.97 -4.32
CA ILE A 71 -31.27 -18.24 -5.50
C ILE A 71 -32.46 -18.06 -6.44
N GLU A 72 -32.82 -16.83 -6.80
CA GLU A 72 -33.93 -16.60 -7.71
C GLU A 72 -33.68 -17.20 -9.11
N ALA A 73 -34.70 -17.81 -9.70
CA ALA A 73 -34.59 -18.54 -10.96
C ALA A 73 -34.87 -17.64 -12.19
N VAL A 74 -34.18 -16.50 -12.26
CA VAL A 74 -34.45 -15.42 -13.25
C VAL A 74 -34.04 -15.75 -14.69
N ASN A 75 -33.16 -16.75 -14.90
CA ASN A 75 -32.62 -17.11 -16.23
C ASN A 75 -33.09 -18.47 -16.75
N GLY A 76 -33.77 -19.26 -15.92
CA GLY A 76 -34.19 -20.60 -16.31
C GLY A 76 -34.50 -21.52 -15.14
N GLY A 77 -34.51 -22.82 -15.44
CA GLY A 77 -35.05 -23.84 -14.54
C GLY A 77 -34.03 -24.54 -13.64
N VAL A 78 -32.76 -24.10 -13.58
CA VAL A 78 -31.70 -24.72 -12.79
C VAL A 78 -30.75 -23.70 -12.15
N GLY A 79 -30.00 -24.12 -11.14
CA GLY A 79 -28.96 -23.32 -10.54
C GLY A 79 -27.90 -24.13 -9.81
N GLY A 80 -26.82 -23.43 -9.45
CA GLY A 80 -25.65 -23.96 -8.75
C GLY A 80 -25.32 -23.12 -7.51
N LEU A 81 -24.56 -23.72 -6.59
CA LEU A 81 -24.12 -23.11 -5.33
C LEU A 81 -22.64 -23.42 -5.06
N TYR A 82 -21.91 -22.41 -4.63
CA TYR A 82 -20.71 -22.51 -3.81
C TYR A 82 -20.92 -21.69 -2.51
N LEU A 83 -20.68 -22.32 -1.37
CA LEU A 83 -20.83 -21.77 -0.03
C LEU A 83 -19.50 -21.93 0.72
N ARG A 84 -19.02 -20.83 1.32
CA ARG A 84 -17.83 -20.79 2.16
C ARG A 84 -18.19 -20.23 3.54
N ALA A 85 -17.67 -20.86 4.59
CA ALA A 85 -17.78 -20.39 5.97
C ALA A 85 -16.40 -19.98 6.49
N GLU A 86 -16.25 -18.72 6.90
CA GLU A 86 -14.98 -18.21 7.44
C GLU A 86 -14.70 -18.77 8.85
N THR A 87 -15.77 -19.04 9.60
CA THR A 87 -15.74 -19.61 10.95
C THR A 87 -16.78 -20.72 11.06
N GLY A 88 -16.56 -21.71 11.94
CA GLY A 88 -17.42 -22.90 12.06
C GLY A 88 -17.19 -23.94 10.96
N GLN A 89 -17.99 -25.01 10.93
CA GLN A 89 -17.81 -26.12 9.98
C GLN A 89 -19.07 -26.39 9.16
N LEU A 90 -18.91 -26.64 7.86
CA LEU A 90 -19.98 -27.04 6.96
C LEU A 90 -20.13 -28.57 6.92
N ALA A 91 -21.37 -29.03 6.80
CA ALA A 91 -21.69 -30.43 6.52
C ALA A 91 -22.87 -30.53 5.53
N THR A 92 -22.87 -31.59 4.72
CA THR A 92 -23.94 -31.83 3.74
C THR A 92 -25.21 -32.34 4.41
N ILE A 93 -26.34 -32.17 3.73
CA ILE A 93 -27.63 -32.78 4.10
C ILE A 93 -28.02 -33.75 2.97
N ASN A 94 -28.37 -34.98 3.35
CA ASN A 94 -28.75 -36.02 2.40
C ASN A 94 -29.90 -35.56 1.49
N GLY A 95 -29.70 -35.68 0.17
CA GLY A 95 -30.69 -35.28 -0.84
C GLY A 95 -30.66 -33.81 -1.26
N GLN A 96 -29.78 -32.97 -0.68
CA GLN A 96 -29.69 -31.56 -1.08
C GLN A 96 -28.91 -31.31 -2.37
N GLY A 97 -28.14 -32.30 -2.86
CA GLY A 97 -27.32 -32.19 -4.06
C GLY A 97 -26.04 -31.39 -3.81
N THR A 98 -25.36 -31.66 -2.70
CA THR A 98 -24.18 -30.91 -2.24
C THR A 98 -23.08 -31.85 -1.75
N ARG A 99 -21.83 -31.43 -1.94
CA ARG A 99 -20.61 -32.09 -1.49
C ARG A 99 -19.70 -31.09 -0.78
N LEU A 100 -18.95 -31.55 0.20
CA LEU A 100 -17.83 -30.77 0.74
C LEU A 100 -16.66 -30.74 -0.25
N ILE A 101 -15.86 -29.69 -0.13
CA ILE A 101 -14.49 -29.60 -0.62
C ILE A 101 -13.55 -29.79 0.57
N ASP A 102 -13.81 -29.07 1.66
CA ASP A 102 -13.20 -29.24 2.98
C ASP A 102 -14.23 -28.92 4.08
N ALA A 103 -13.79 -28.68 5.32
CA ALA A 103 -14.68 -28.35 6.43
C ALA A 103 -15.31 -26.94 6.37
N HIS A 104 -14.83 -26.07 5.48
CA HIS A 104 -15.23 -24.66 5.34
C HIS A 104 -15.87 -24.36 3.97
N GLN A 105 -15.75 -25.26 3.00
CA GLN A 105 -16.21 -25.09 1.62
C GLN A 105 -17.17 -26.20 1.18
N LEU A 106 -18.32 -25.82 0.65
CA LEU A 106 -19.36 -26.71 0.14
C LEU A 106 -19.82 -26.25 -1.25
N VAL A 107 -19.98 -27.19 -2.19
CA VAL A 107 -20.50 -26.92 -3.53
C VAL A 107 -21.59 -27.90 -3.91
N HIS A 108 -22.41 -27.54 -4.90
CA HIS A 108 -23.37 -28.46 -5.48
C HIS A 108 -22.70 -29.64 -6.22
N ASP A 109 -23.32 -30.80 -6.22
CA ASP A 109 -22.83 -32.00 -6.93
C ASP A 109 -23.38 -32.12 -8.37
N ALA A 110 -24.61 -31.67 -8.60
CA ALA A 110 -25.28 -31.51 -9.89
C ALA A 110 -26.12 -30.22 -9.89
N PRO A 111 -26.53 -29.64 -11.03
CA PRO A 111 -27.33 -28.41 -11.05
C PRO A 111 -28.74 -28.73 -10.56
N LYS A 112 -29.22 -27.98 -9.57
CA LYS A 112 -30.49 -28.25 -8.91
C LYS A 112 -31.61 -27.51 -9.62
N ARG A 113 -32.77 -28.17 -9.79
CA ARG A 113 -33.92 -27.55 -10.47
C ARG A 113 -34.60 -26.51 -9.58
N ALA A 114 -35.03 -25.42 -10.21
CA ALA A 114 -35.88 -24.43 -9.57
C ALA A 114 -37.27 -24.99 -9.25
N SER A 115 -37.85 -24.53 -8.14
CA SER A 115 -39.22 -24.83 -7.73
C SER A 115 -39.81 -23.60 -7.06
N GLY A 116 -41.04 -23.21 -7.42
CA GLY A 116 -41.67 -22.00 -6.87
C GLY A 116 -40.96 -20.68 -7.22
N GLY A 117 -40.16 -20.65 -8.29
CA GLY A 117 -39.42 -19.46 -8.72
C GLY A 117 -37.99 -19.32 -8.19
N ALA A 118 -37.51 -20.26 -7.35
CA ALA A 118 -36.15 -20.24 -6.81
C ALA A 118 -35.49 -21.62 -6.82
N VAL A 119 -34.17 -21.64 -6.80
CA VAL A 119 -33.35 -22.83 -6.53
C VAL A 119 -32.97 -22.80 -5.05
N SER A 120 -33.40 -23.80 -4.29
CA SER A 120 -33.14 -23.88 -2.85
C SER A 120 -32.11 -24.96 -2.54
N PHE A 121 -31.05 -24.61 -1.82
CA PHE A 121 -30.08 -25.54 -1.24
C PHE A 121 -30.13 -25.46 0.29
N GLU A 122 -29.88 -26.57 0.95
CA GLU A 122 -29.67 -26.58 2.40
C GLU A 122 -28.36 -27.28 2.75
N ALA A 123 -27.66 -26.74 3.74
CA ALA A 123 -26.47 -27.28 4.34
C ALA A 123 -26.58 -27.21 5.86
N ARG A 124 -25.71 -27.93 6.57
CA ARG A 124 -25.49 -27.70 8.00
C ARG A 124 -24.30 -26.78 8.19
N TRP A 125 -24.43 -25.82 9.09
CA TRP A 125 -23.30 -25.11 9.68
C TRP A 125 -23.23 -25.46 11.16
N ILE A 126 -22.03 -25.77 11.64
CA ILE A 126 -21.76 -26.21 13.00
C ILE A 126 -20.97 -25.09 13.68
N ALA A 127 -21.58 -24.49 14.70
CA ALA A 127 -20.99 -23.41 15.46
C ALA A 127 -19.73 -23.88 16.22
N PRO A 128 -18.68 -23.05 16.31
CA PRO A 128 -17.58 -23.26 17.27
C PRO A 128 -18.09 -23.41 18.71
N ALA A 129 -17.27 -24.03 19.57
CA ALA A 129 -17.58 -24.21 20.99
C ALA A 129 -17.50 -22.91 21.82
N THR A 130 -16.79 -21.90 21.33
CA THR A 130 -16.66 -20.57 21.94
C THR A 130 -17.55 -19.59 21.19
N PRO A 131 -18.42 -18.80 21.87
CA PRO A 131 -19.22 -17.74 21.23
C PRO A 131 -18.37 -16.78 20.37
N GLY A 132 -18.94 -16.27 19.29
CA GLY A 132 -18.21 -15.35 18.40
C GLY A 132 -19.04 -14.87 17.22
N GLY A 133 -18.33 -14.29 16.24
CA GLY A 133 -18.86 -13.92 14.94
C GLY A 133 -18.62 -15.00 13.88
N ALA A 134 -19.46 -15.02 12.85
CA ALA A 134 -19.31 -15.88 11.68
C ALA A 134 -19.82 -15.18 10.41
N VAL A 135 -19.12 -15.46 9.30
CA VAL A 135 -19.51 -15.00 7.96
C VAL A 135 -19.69 -16.22 7.06
N LEU A 136 -20.85 -16.27 6.38
CA LEU A 136 -21.12 -17.21 5.29
C LEU A 136 -21.14 -16.44 3.97
N LYS A 137 -20.22 -16.78 3.06
CA LYS A 137 -20.15 -16.22 1.71
C LYS A 137 -20.72 -17.23 0.72
N VAL A 138 -21.63 -16.76 -0.13
CA VAL A 138 -22.36 -17.56 -1.11
C VAL A 138 -22.12 -16.98 -2.50
N TRP A 139 -21.76 -17.85 -3.44
CA TRP A 139 -21.82 -17.58 -4.86
C TRP A 139 -22.87 -18.49 -5.48
N GLY A 140 -23.91 -17.87 -6.03
CA GLY A 140 -25.05 -18.54 -6.65
C GLY A 140 -25.05 -18.36 -8.16
N LEU A 141 -25.73 -19.29 -8.84
CA LEU A 141 -25.93 -19.23 -10.28
C LEU A 141 -27.40 -19.52 -10.61
N SER A 142 -28.04 -18.62 -11.34
CA SER A 142 -29.32 -18.84 -12.03
C SER A 142 -29.03 -19.11 -13.50
N ALA A 143 -29.37 -20.31 -13.97
CA ALA A 143 -28.93 -20.82 -15.27
C ALA A 143 -30.06 -21.34 -16.17
N ASN A 144 -29.87 -21.20 -17.48
CA ASN A 144 -30.86 -21.55 -18.49
C ASN A 144 -31.02 -23.08 -18.66
N GLY A 145 -29.98 -23.85 -18.30
CA GLY A 145 -29.95 -25.32 -18.33
C GLY A 145 -29.52 -25.96 -19.66
N ASP A 146 -28.98 -25.22 -20.62
CA ASP A 146 -28.44 -25.73 -21.89
C ASP A 146 -27.05 -26.39 -21.76
N GLY A 147 -26.31 -26.08 -20.70
CA GLY A 147 -24.97 -26.61 -20.42
C GLY A 147 -23.82 -25.79 -21.01
N GLY A 148 -24.11 -24.65 -21.63
CA GLY A 148 -23.18 -23.56 -21.91
C GLY A 148 -23.16 -22.53 -20.78
N SER A 149 -22.44 -21.42 -21.00
CA SER A 149 -22.24 -20.33 -20.04
C SER A 149 -22.99 -19.04 -20.38
N ARG A 150 -23.73 -19.03 -21.51
CA ARG A 150 -24.41 -17.84 -22.06
C ARG A 150 -25.87 -17.80 -21.66
N GLY A 151 -26.35 -16.64 -21.25
CA GLY A 151 -27.69 -16.48 -20.70
C GLY A 151 -27.80 -16.92 -19.24
N ASP A 152 -26.66 -17.18 -18.59
CA ASP A 152 -26.58 -17.51 -17.17
C ASP A 152 -26.19 -16.26 -16.36
N GLY A 153 -26.76 -16.16 -15.16
CA GLY A 153 -26.60 -15.04 -14.25
C GLY A 153 -25.92 -15.48 -12.95
N PRO A 154 -24.65 -15.13 -12.75
CA PRO A 154 -24.00 -15.26 -11.45
C PRO A 154 -24.49 -14.17 -10.49
N SER A 155 -24.42 -14.44 -9.18
CA SER A 155 -24.56 -13.43 -8.12
C SER A 155 -23.83 -13.90 -6.87
N ALA A 156 -23.60 -12.99 -5.93
CA ALA A 156 -22.98 -13.27 -4.65
C ALA A 156 -23.76 -12.60 -3.50
N ALA A 157 -23.80 -13.26 -2.35
CA ALA A 157 -24.33 -12.71 -1.11
C ALA A 157 -23.49 -13.17 0.08
N GLN A 158 -23.55 -12.42 1.18
CA GLN A 158 -22.96 -12.83 2.43
C GLN A 158 -23.93 -12.63 3.60
N LEU A 159 -23.79 -13.48 4.62
CA LEU A 159 -24.49 -13.36 5.89
C LEU A 159 -23.47 -13.29 7.02
N THR A 160 -23.39 -12.14 7.68
CA THR A 160 -22.61 -11.91 8.89
C THR A 160 -23.55 -12.03 10.10
N PHE A 161 -23.19 -12.84 11.09
CA PHE A 161 -24.00 -13.08 12.28
C PHE A 161 -23.16 -13.48 13.50
N ALA A 162 -23.73 -13.34 14.68
CA ALA A 162 -23.13 -13.78 15.93
C ALA A 162 -23.84 -15.04 16.47
N PHE A 163 -23.12 -15.84 17.24
CA PHE A 163 -23.63 -17.07 17.85
C PHE A 163 -23.19 -17.16 19.32
N GLY A 164 -24.09 -17.64 20.18
CA GLY A 164 -23.88 -17.68 21.64
C GLY A 164 -23.95 -16.32 22.36
N CYS A 165 -24.27 -15.22 21.68
CA CYS A 165 -24.48 -13.88 22.25
C CYS A 165 -25.48 -13.08 21.39
N ASP A 166 -25.82 -11.85 21.80
CA ASP A 166 -26.65 -10.94 21.00
C ASP A 166 -25.90 -10.32 19.80
N GLY A 167 -24.57 -10.24 19.88
CA GLY A 167 -23.70 -9.64 18.87
C GLY A 167 -23.51 -8.12 19.07
N THR A 168 -22.28 -7.67 18.86
CA THR A 168 -21.88 -6.25 18.76
C THR A 168 -21.27 -6.04 17.39
N THR A 169 -21.65 -4.95 16.73
CA THR A 169 -21.03 -4.53 15.46
C THR A 169 -19.66 -3.95 15.77
N TYR A 170 -18.65 -4.41 15.04
CA TYR A 170 -17.31 -3.85 15.06
C TYR A 170 -16.95 -3.40 13.64
N TYR A 171 -16.10 -2.37 13.55
CA TYR A 171 -15.71 -1.67 12.33
C TYR A 171 -14.26 -1.99 12.04
N LEU A 172 -13.87 -2.20 10.78
CA LEU A 172 -12.46 -2.47 10.47
C LEU A 172 -11.62 -1.23 10.83
N ASP A 173 -10.50 -1.47 11.50
CA ASP A 173 -9.60 -0.46 12.10
C ASP A 173 -8.17 -0.88 11.73
N ARG A 174 -7.60 -0.22 10.73
CA ARG A 174 -6.33 -0.61 10.09
C ARG A 174 -5.12 0.12 10.64
N ASP A 175 -5.27 1.37 11.07
CA ASP A 175 -4.18 2.16 11.65
C ASP A 175 -4.10 2.05 13.18
N GLY A 176 -5.19 1.64 13.84
CA GLY A 176 -5.22 1.28 15.25
C GLY A 176 -5.62 2.41 16.19
N ASP A 177 -6.29 3.47 15.72
CA ASP A 177 -6.71 4.58 16.59
C ASP A 177 -7.94 4.27 17.47
N GLY A 178 -8.73 3.24 17.12
CA GLY A 178 -9.92 2.80 17.85
C GLY A 178 -11.26 3.33 17.31
N HIS A 179 -11.24 3.97 16.15
CA HIS A 179 -12.34 4.18 15.22
C HIS A 179 -12.16 3.25 13.99
N GLY A 180 -13.06 3.33 13.02
CA GLY A 180 -12.97 2.44 11.86
C GLY A 180 -14.07 2.62 10.81
N ASP A 181 -13.87 1.99 9.66
CA ASP A 181 -14.69 2.13 8.47
C ASP A 181 -16.16 1.72 8.74
N SER A 182 -17.06 2.71 8.68
CA SER A 182 -18.51 2.53 8.83
C SER A 182 -19.15 1.56 7.83
N THR A 183 -18.49 1.29 6.71
CA THR A 183 -18.97 0.40 5.64
C THR A 183 -18.43 -1.03 5.78
N THR A 184 -17.22 -1.22 6.30
CA THR A 184 -16.59 -2.53 6.50
C THR A 184 -16.79 -3.02 7.92
N THR A 185 -17.94 -3.68 8.15
CA THR A 185 -18.36 -4.14 9.48
C THR A 185 -18.36 -5.66 9.65
N THR A 186 -18.19 -6.11 10.90
CA THR A 186 -18.38 -7.49 11.34
C THR A 186 -19.26 -7.54 12.59
N LEU A 187 -19.84 -8.71 12.90
CA LEU A 187 -20.67 -8.92 14.09
C LEU A 187 -20.06 -10.02 14.96
N ALA A 188 -19.66 -9.69 16.19
CA ALA A 188 -18.98 -10.62 17.10
C ALA A 188 -19.44 -10.46 18.56
N CYS A 189 -19.04 -11.39 19.44
CA CYS A 189 -19.34 -11.32 20.88
C CYS A 189 -18.30 -10.53 21.69
N SER A 190 -17.16 -10.22 21.07
CA SER A 190 -16.04 -9.46 21.61
C SER A 190 -15.26 -8.87 20.44
N GLN A 191 -14.57 -7.75 20.67
CA GLN A 191 -13.78 -7.05 19.66
C GLN A 191 -12.76 -7.99 18.98
N PRO A 192 -12.84 -8.21 17.66
CA PRO A 192 -11.79 -8.89 16.91
C PRO A 192 -10.50 -8.05 16.88
N PRO A 193 -9.32 -8.67 16.65
CA PRO A 193 -8.12 -7.92 16.25
C PRO A 193 -8.38 -7.17 14.93
N GLU A 194 -7.75 -6.01 14.71
CA GLU A 194 -7.92 -5.16 13.51
C GLU A 194 -9.34 -4.58 13.35
N TYR A 195 -10.10 -4.48 14.44
CA TYR A 195 -11.44 -3.91 14.43
C TYR A 195 -11.69 -3.03 15.67
N ALA A 196 -12.31 -1.87 15.47
CA ALA A 196 -12.78 -0.95 16.49
C ALA A 196 -14.22 -1.22 16.94
N ALA A 197 -14.55 -0.77 18.16
CA ALA A 197 -15.92 -0.74 18.67
C ALA A 197 -16.70 0.52 18.25
N GLN A 198 -15.98 1.54 17.80
CA GLN A 198 -16.51 2.78 17.25
C GLN A 198 -16.31 2.74 15.73
N GLY A 199 -17.21 3.36 14.99
CA GLY A 199 -17.05 3.58 13.56
C GLY A 199 -17.23 5.07 13.26
N GLY A 200 -17.00 5.44 12.01
CA GLY A 200 -17.17 6.83 11.54
C GLY A 200 -15.86 7.51 11.17
N ASP A 201 -14.75 6.78 11.28
CA ASP A 201 -13.49 7.11 10.64
C ASP A 201 -13.69 7.36 9.14
N CYS A 202 -13.09 8.46 8.66
CA CYS A 202 -13.17 8.94 7.30
C CYS A 202 -11.91 8.65 6.45
N ASP A 203 -10.79 8.22 7.06
CA ASP A 203 -9.60 7.68 6.39
C ASP A 203 -8.85 6.64 7.26
N ASP A 204 -9.35 5.39 7.23
CA ASP A 204 -8.84 4.11 7.81
C ASP A 204 -7.41 3.71 7.35
N TYR A 205 -6.52 4.68 7.17
CA TYR A 205 -5.08 4.55 6.92
C TYR A 205 -4.26 5.65 7.64
N ARG A 206 -4.92 6.54 8.40
CA ARG A 206 -4.34 7.70 9.09
C ARG A 206 -4.94 7.82 10.49
N GLY A 207 -4.31 7.22 11.49
CA GLY A 207 -4.75 7.27 12.89
C GLY A 207 -4.62 8.62 13.63
N HIS A 208 -4.76 9.72 12.89
CA HIS A 208 -5.01 11.10 13.35
C HIS A 208 -6.28 11.69 12.70
N VAL A 209 -6.93 10.95 11.79
CA VAL A 209 -8.09 11.36 11.00
C VAL A 209 -9.29 10.52 11.46
N HIS A 210 -9.93 10.94 12.55
CA HIS A 210 -11.01 10.18 13.19
C HIS A 210 -11.99 11.07 13.96
N PRO A 211 -13.25 10.62 14.18
CA PRO A 211 -14.25 11.34 14.97
C PRO A 211 -13.73 11.98 16.27
N GLY A 212 -13.57 13.30 16.27
CA GLY A 212 -13.09 14.09 17.40
C GLY A 212 -11.58 14.04 17.65
N ALA A 213 -10.76 13.92 16.60
CA ALA A 213 -9.36 14.32 16.61
C ALA A 213 -9.19 15.84 16.86
N ASP A 214 -7.96 16.31 17.06
CA ASP A 214 -7.64 17.74 17.06
C ASP A 214 -7.27 18.15 15.62
N GLU A 215 -8.00 19.10 15.02
CA GLU A 215 -7.70 19.68 13.70
C GLU A 215 -6.26 20.22 13.61
N VAL A 216 -5.58 19.93 12.50
CA VAL A 216 -4.26 20.47 12.15
C VAL A 216 -4.36 21.15 10.79
N CYS A 217 -3.70 22.30 10.61
CA CYS A 217 -3.68 22.97 9.30
C CYS A 217 -2.95 22.12 8.23
N ASN A 218 -3.70 21.31 7.48
CA ASN A 218 -3.18 20.29 6.57
C ASN A 218 -4.09 20.02 5.33
N GLU A 219 -5.19 20.75 5.17
CA GLU A 219 -6.24 20.55 4.14
C GLU A 219 -7.03 19.22 4.25
N ILE A 220 -7.07 18.61 5.43
CA ILE A 220 -7.81 17.38 5.76
C ILE A 220 -8.91 17.71 6.80
N ASP A 221 -9.98 16.94 6.75
CA ASP A 221 -11.03 16.84 7.77
C ASP A 221 -10.50 15.83 8.82
N ASP A 222 -9.67 16.29 9.77
CA ASP A 222 -9.00 15.41 10.75
C ASP A 222 -10.03 14.87 11.77
N ASP A 223 -11.01 15.69 12.18
CA ASP A 223 -12.01 15.29 13.17
C ASP A 223 -13.25 14.56 12.60
N CYS A 224 -13.35 14.44 11.27
CA CYS A 224 -14.43 13.82 10.50
C CYS A 224 -15.84 14.46 10.68
N ASP A 225 -15.97 15.76 11.05
CA ASP A 225 -17.27 16.47 11.09
C ASP A 225 -17.82 16.87 9.70
N GLY A 226 -16.95 16.92 8.68
CA GLY A 226 -17.29 17.33 7.32
C GLY A 226 -16.93 18.79 6.99
N GLN A 227 -16.15 19.44 7.84
CA GLN A 227 -15.44 20.69 7.55
C GLN A 227 -13.93 20.36 7.34
N VAL A 228 -13.06 21.37 7.27
CA VAL A 228 -11.62 21.24 7.01
C VAL A 228 -10.91 22.47 7.63
N ASP A 229 -9.87 22.23 8.41
CA ASP A 229 -9.05 23.23 9.13
C ASP A 229 -9.89 24.14 10.07
N GLU A 230 -11.00 23.64 10.63
CA GLU A 230 -11.80 24.36 11.63
C GLU A 230 -11.22 24.27 13.05
N GLU A 231 -11.90 24.92 14.00
CA GLU A 231 -11.53 25.08 15.43
C GLU A 231 -10.11 25.62 15.76
N LEU A 232 -9.18 25.72 14.79
CA LEU A 232 -7.84 26.29 14.89
C LEU A 232 -7.81 27.73 15.44
N GLU A 233 -6.76 28.03 16.20
CA GLU A 233 -6.46 29.37 16.69
C GLU A 233 -6.05 30.31 15.54
N VAL A 234 -6.53 31.55 15.56
CA VAL A 234 -6.13 32.58 14.59
C VAL A 234 -4.78 33.16 15.01
N THR A 235 -3.72 32.73 14.35
CA THR A 235 -2.33 33.17 14.58
C THR A 235 -1.93 34.26 13.57
N THR A 236 -0.69 34.77 13.70
CA THR A 236 -0.11 35.69 12.71
C THR A 236 0.80 34.90 11.79
N HIS A 237 0.59 35.07 10.49
CA HIS A 237 1.40 34.49 9.41
C HIS A 237 2.16 35.61 8.70
N TYR A 238 3.30 35.28 8.11
CA TYR A 238 4.32 36.19 7.60
C TYR A 238 4.50 35.98 6.10
N GLU A 239 4.72 37.04 5.33
CA GLU A 239 4.95 36.98 3.88
C GLU A 239 6.09 36.00 3.57
N ASP A 240 5.77 35.00 2.75
CA ASP A 240 6.67 33.99 2.18
C ASP A 240 6.71 34.26 0.66
N SER A 241 7.78 34.90 0.24
CA SER A 241 7.95 35.45 -1.11
C SER A 241 8.46 34.43 -2.12
N ASP A 242 8.99 33.29 -1.68
CA ASP A 242 9.71 32.34 -2.52
C ASP A 242 9.19 30.89 -2.45
N GLY A 243 8.43 30.55 -1.41
CA GLY A 243 7.60 29.37 -1.27
C GLY A 243 8.24 28.19 -0.54
N ASP A 244 9.17 28.44 0.39
CA ASP A 244 9.80 27.38 1.19
C ASP A 244 9.08 27.04 2.51
N GLY A 245 8.10 27.86 2.93
CA GLY A 245 7.33 27.66 4.16
C GLY A 245 7.86 28.41 5.38
N TYR A 246 8.89 29.24 5.23
CA TYR A 246 9.34 30.23 6.19
C TYR A 246 9.01 31.64 5.69
N GLY A 247 8.81 32.57 6.62
CA GLY A 247 8.37 33.92 6.27
C GLY A 247 9.27 35.01 6.84
N SER A 248 9.25 36.17 6.20
CA SER A 248 10.11 37.29 6.61
C SER A 248 9.58 38.01 7.85
N PHE A 249 10.44 38.16 8.87
CA PHE A 249 10.16 39.03 10.03
C PHE A 249 9.83 40.49 9.65
N PHE A 250 10.32 40.96 8.50
CA PHE A 250 10.13 42.33 8.02
C PHE A 250 9.09 42.45 6.88
N GLY A 251 8.48 41.33 6.47
CA GLY A 251 7.48 41.26 5.42
C GLY A 251 6.09 41.76 5.84
N ALA A 252 5.11 41.60 4.94
CA ALA A 252 3.70 41.73 5.29
C ALA A 252 3.28 40.63 6.28
N THR A 253 2.20 40.88 7.03
CA THR A 253 1.63 39.89 7.95
C THR A 253 0.11 39.81 7.78
N VAL A 254 -0.45 38.62 7.97
CA VAL A 254 -1.89 38.37 7.95
C VAL A 254 -2.31 37.58 9.19
N MET A 255 -3.54 37.80 9.67
CA MET A 255 -4.12 36.99 10.74
C MET A 255 -5.10 35.99 10.13
N ALA A 256 -4.84 34.70 10.29
CA ALA A 256 -5.63 33.60 9.76
C ALA A 256 -5.48 32.35 10.62
N LYS A 257 -6.35 31.35 10.42
CA LYS A 257 -6.22 30.03 11.05
C LYS A 257 -5.03 29.26 10.46
N CYS A 258 -5.12 29.06 9.15
CA CYS A 258 -4.06 28.53 8.30
C CYS A 258 -3.25 29.65 7.63
N PRO A 259 -1.98 29.41 7.25
CA PRO A 259 -1.25 30.29 6.36
C PRO A 259 -1.94 30.31 4.98
N PRO A 260 -2.37 31.47 4.46
CA PRO A 260 -2.89 31.58 3.09
C PRO A 260 -1.74 31.62 2.06
N ASP A 261 -2.03 31.32 0.78
CA ASP A 261 -1.08 31.40 -0.35
C ASP A 261 -0.09 32.59 -0.25
N GLY A 262 1.22 32.29 -0.17
CA GLY A 262 2.29 33.29 -0.05
C GLY A 262 2.52 33.81 1.38
N PHE A 263 2.12 33.04 2.39
CA PHE A 263 2.44 33.29 3.79
C PHE A 263 2.82 31.99 4.52
N ALA A 264 3.72 32.13 5.49
CA ALA A 264 4.24 31.08 6.36
C ALA A 264 3.82 31.28 7.83
N PRO A 265 3.77 30.22 8.66
CA PRO A 265 3.44 30.30 10.09
C PRO A 265 4.59 30.86 10.94
N SER A 266 5.78 30.98 10.38
CA SER A 266 7.02 31.35 11.05
C SER A 266 7.62 32.63 10.45
N ALA A 267 8.52 33.28 11.20
CA ALA A 267 9.05 34.62 10.89
C ALA A 267 10.58 34.65 10.85
N ASN A 268 11.23 33.49 10.77
CA ASN A 268 12.65 33.29 11.01
C ASN A 268 13.45 32.96 9.75
N ASP A 269 12.90 33.25 8.58
CA ASP A 269 13.65 33.31 7.33
C ASP A 269 14.66 34.48 7.36
N CYS A 270 15.91 34.20 6.97
CA CYS A 270 16.99 35.19 6.88
C CYS A 270 17.23 35.77 5.46
N ASP A 271 16.76 35.15 4.37
CA ASP A 271 16.65 35.73 3.02
C ASP A 271 15.46 35.16 2.21
N ASP A 272 14.25 35.66 2.53
CA ASP A 272 12.90 35.52 1.89
C ASP A 272 12.85 35.83 0.37
N ARG A 273 13.80 35.27 -0.38
CA ARG A 273 14.01 35.30 -1.83
C ARG A 273 14.88 34.12 -2.31
N ALA A 274 15.45 33.33 -1.40
CA ALA A 274 16.24 32.16 -1.66
C ALA A 274 15.63 30.93 -0.93
N PRO A 275 14.86 30.05 -1.63
CA PRO A 275 14.18 28.84 -1.08
C PRO A 275 15.10 27.70 -0.57
N ARG A 276 16.23 28.06 0.01
CA ARG A 276 17.33 27.24 0.53
C ARG A 276 18.02 27.91 1.73
N VAL A 277 17.57 29.10 2.13
CA VAL A 277 18.18 29.96 3.15
C VAL A 277 17.13 30.14 4.24
N HIS A 278 16.93 29.08 5.02
CA HIS A 278 15.82 28.95 5.95
C HIS A 278 16.21 28.05 7.15
N PRO A 279 15.58 28.22 8.32
CA PRO A 279 15.89 27.52 9.59
C PRO A 279 16.14 25.99 9.55
N ASP A 280 15.50 25.29 8.61
CA ASP A 280 15.61 23.83 8.46
C ASP A 280 16.48 23.42 7.23
N ALA A 281 17.32 24.31 6.70
CA ALA A 281 18.17 24.04 5.54
C ALA A 281 19.41 23.19 5.90
N ASP A 282 19.92 22.44 4.92
CA ASP A 282 21.24 21.85 4.99
C ASP A 282 22.29 22.88 4.54
N GLU A 283 23.21 23.26 5.42
CA GLU A 283 24.36 24.11 5.11
C GLU A 283 25.10 23.66 3.84
N THR A 284 25.33 24.60 2.92
CA THR A 284 26.11 24.37 1.70
C THR A 284 27.30 25.32 1.70
N CYS A 285 28.52 24.82 1.47
CA CYS A 285 29.72 25.67 1.50
C CYS A 285 29.73 26.72 0.36
N ASN A 286 29.14 27.89 0.62
CA ASN A 286 28.75 28.93 -0.34
C ASN A 286 28.99 30.36 0.20
N LEU A 287 29.39 30.50 1.48
CA LEU A 287 29.57 31.72 2.28
C LEU A 287 28.27 32.47 2.67
N ILE A 288 27.16 31.74 2.75
CA ILE A 288 25.84 32.15 3.24
C ILE A 288 25.57 31.37 4.54
N ASP A 289 24.72 31.95 5.38
CA ASP A 289 24.07 31.35 6.55
C ASP A 289 22.81 30.67 5.99
N ASP A 290 22.91 29.43 5.49
CA ASP A 290 21.80 28.75 4.82
C ASP A 290 20.75 28.29 5.87
N ASP A 291 21.17 27.86 7.07
CA ASP A 291 20.27 27.42 8.16
C ASP A 291 19.80 28.53 9.12
N CYS A 292 20.25 29.77 8.90
CA CYS A 292 19.93 30.94 9.72
C CYS A 292 20.33 30.86 11.23
N ASP A 293 21.27 30.00 11.64
CA ASP A 293 21.79 29.95 13.04
C ASP A 293 22.64 31.17 13.43
N GLY A 294 23.07 31.97 12.44
CA GLY A 294 23.96 33.13 12.64
C GLY A 294 25.43 32.82 12.39
N ARG A 295 25.73 31.67 11.78
CA ARG A 295 27.05 31.28 11.28
C ARG A 295 26.97 31.13 9.76
N ALA A 296 27.86 30.37 9.15
CA ALA A 296 27.93 30.19 7.70
C ALA A 296 28.92 29.05 7.43
N ASP A 297 28.52 28.09 6.62
CA ASP A 297 29.25 26.90 6.20
C ASP A 297 29.75 25.97 7.33
N GLU A 298 29.28 26.07 8.57
CA GLU A 298 29.75 25.21 9.68
C GLU A 298 29.43 23.73 9.43
N GLY A 299 30.38 22.86 9.81
CA GLY A 299 30.24 21.42 9.57
C GLY A 299 30.40 20.99 8.10
N VAL A 300 30.31 21.93 7.13
CA VAL A 300 30.57 21.69 5.70
C VAL A 300 31.85 22.32 5.17
N ARG A 301 32.50 23.19 5.96
CA ARG A 301 33.88 23.66 5.74
C ARG A 301 34.86 22.47 5.66
N PRO A 302 35.87 22.53 4.77
CA PRO A 302 36.92 21.52 4.74
C PRO A 302 37.64 21.34 6.09
N VAL A 303 37.82 20.11 6.55
CA VAL A 303 38.66 19.80 7.72
C VAL A 303 40.01 19.29 7.24
N CYS A 304 41.09 19.72 7.89
CA CYS A 304 42.46 19.30 7.60
C CYS A 304 43.25 18.99 8.87
N GLY A 305 44.32 18.22 8.74
CA GLY A 305 45.04 17.64 9.87
C GLY A 305 44.46 16.29 10.27
N ILE A 306 45.19 15.60 11.15
CA ILE A 306 44.81 14.33 11.77
C ILE A 306 44.90 14.55 13.29
N GLY A 307 44.26 13.69 14.08
CA GLY A 307 44.32 13.77 15.54
C GLY A 307 43.89 15.11 16.12
N LEU A 308 44.62 15.57 17.13
CA LEU A 308 44.43 16.87 17.76
C LEU A 308 44.93 18.04 16.92
N CYS A 309 45.57 17.80 15.77
CA CYS A 309 45.82 18.82 14.76
C CYS A 309 44.65 19.02 13.79
N ALA A 310 43.56 18.24 13.88
CA ALA A 310 42.37 18.47 13.07
C ALA A 310 41.81 19.88 13.29
N ARG A 311 41.69 20.67 12.22
CA ARG A 311 41.13 22.03 12.21
C ARG A 311 40.14 22.17 11.07
N GLU A 312 39.08 22.94 11.31
CA GLU A 312 38.13 23.36 10.29
C GLU A 312 38.68 24.58 9.53
N ALA A 313 38.40 24.64 8.23
CA ALA A 313 38.83 25.73 7.36
C ALA A 313 38.15 27.06 7.71
N SER A 314 38.91 28.15 7.58
CA SER A 314 38.37 29.50 7.79
C SER A 314 37.43 29.97 6.67
N THR A 315 37.46 29.31 5.50
CA THR A 315 36.52 29.48 4.38
C THR A 315 36.31 28.15 3.65
N CYS A 316 35.40 28.10 2.68
CA CYS A 316 35.21 26.96 1.78
C CYS A 316 36.39 26.61 0.86
N ASP A 317 37.50 27.38 0.88
CA ASP A 317 38.73 26.98 0.18
C ASP A 317 39.55 26.06 1.10
N PRO A 318 39.84 24.80 0.71
CA PRO A 318 40.72 23.91 1.46
C PRO A 318 42.12 24.50 1.73
N ALA A 319 42.59 25.44 0.89
CA ALA A 319 43.85 26.14 1.11
C ALA A 319 43.80 27.15 2.28
N SER A 320 42.62 27.48 2.79
CA SER A 320 42.43 28.29 4.01
C SER A 320 42.53 27.47 5.30
N CYS A 321 42.61 26.14 5.19
CA CYS A 321 42.77 25.24 6.31
C CYS A 321 44.24 25.08 6.69
N VAL A 322 44.55 25.33 7.96
CA VAL A 322 45.89 25.15 8.53
C VAL A 322 45.74 24.18 9.71
N PRO A 323 46.33 22.98 9.65
CA PRO A 323 46.32 22.04 10.77
C PRO A 323 46.92 22.67 12.03
N GLY A 324 46.59 22.10 13.19
CA GLY A 324 47.28 22.43 14.44
C GLY A 324 48.79 22.18 14.35
N GLU A 325 49.56 22.87 15.19
CA GLU A 325 50.96 22.48 15.41
C GLU A 325 50.99 21.17 16.22
N PRO A 326 51.79 20.18 15.81
CA PRO A 326 51.91 18.92 16.54
C PRO A 326 52.62 19.10 17.88
N SER A 327 52.15 18.37 18.88
CA SER A 327 52.72 18.27 20.22
C SER A 327 53.58 17.00 20.33
N ALA A 328 54.20 16.75 21.49
CA ALA A 328 54.73 15.41 21.78
C ALA A 328 53.63 14.57 22.44
N GLU A 329 53.56 13.29 22.09
CA GLU A 329 52.58 12.32 22.62
C GLU A 329 52.48 12.33 24.15
N VAL A 330 51.24 12.30 24.65
CA VAL A 330 50.91 12.18 26.08
C VAL A 330 49.86 11.10 26.24
N CYS A 331 50.16 10.00 26.94
CA CYS A 331 49.26 8.85 27.09
C CYS A 331 47.84 9.23 27.55
N ASN A 332 46.94 9.44 26.60
CA ASN A 332 45.62 10.05 26.80
C ASN A 332 44.54 9.53 25.81
N ALA A 333 44.91 8.64 24.89
CA ALA A 333 44.06 8.07 23.82
C ALA A 333 43.66 9.07 22.70
N LEU A 334 44.51 10.06 22.45
CA LEU A 334 44.40 11.02 21.36
C LEU A 334 45.77 11.11 20.67
N ASP A 335 45.73 11.41 19.38
CA ASP A 335 46.89 11.67 18.52
C ASP A 335 47.34 13.13 18.73
N ASP A 336 48.34 13.35 19.60
CA ASP A 336 48.88 14.68 19.99
C ASP A 336 49.94 15.19 18.98
N ASP A 337 50.70 14.27 18.35
CA ASP A 337 51.80 14.52 17.40
C ASP A 337 51.36 14.55 15.92
N CYS A 338 50.16 14.05 15.64
CA CYS A 338 49.45 14.18 14.38
C CYS A 338 50.04 13.38 13.20
N ASP A 339 50.78 12.30 13.48
CA ASP A 339 51.24 11.34 12.47
C ASP A 339 50.16 10.34 12.02
N GLY A 340 49.11 10.14 12.84
CA GLY A 340 47.93 9.32 12.57
C GLY A 340 47.86 7.99 13.33
N GLU A 341 48.82 7.68 14.19
CA GLU A 341 48.72 6.65 15.24
C GLU A 341 48.22 7.29 16.57
N ILE A 342 48.22 6.54 17.69
CA ILE A 342 47.75 7.03 19.00
C ILE A 342 48.61 6.45 20.13
N ASP A 343 49.19 7.32 20.97
CA ASP A 343 50.00 6.98 22.14
C ASP A 343 51.17 5.98 21.85
N GLU A 344 51.70 5.95 20.63
CA GLU A 344 52.68 4.94 20.14
C GLU A 344 54.14 5.26 20.50
N ASP A 345 54.45 6.53 20.82
CA ASP A 345 55.80 7.00 21.04
C ASP A 345 56.44 6.40 22.32
N ALA A 346 57.75 6.11 22.24
CA ALA A 346 58.38 5.19 23.21
C ALA A 346 58.65 5.80 24.60
N ASP A 347 58.66 7.14 24.70
CA ASP A 347 58.97 7.88 25.93
C ASP A 347 57.70 8.40 26.67
N VAL A 348 56.51 8.07 26.16
CA VAL A 348 55.20 8.54 26.69
C VAL A 348 54.90 8.00 28.09
N CYS A 349 55.39 6.79 28.40
CA CYS A 349 55.23 6.13 29.69
C CYS A 349 56.58 5.75 30.32
N ALA A 350 56.62 5.61 31.65
CA ALA A 350 57.87 5.27 32.33
C ALA A 350 58.35 3.83 31.98
N PRO A 351 59.66 3.54 32.01
CA PRO A 351 60.20 2.25 31.58
C PRO A 351 59.54 1.04 32.25
N GLY A 352 59.02 0.11 31.43
CA GLY A 352 58.25 -1.05 31.89
C GLY A 352 56.73 -0.80 31.99
N GLN A 353 56.25 0.32 31.44
CA GLN A 353 54.83 0.59 31.20
C GLN A 353 54.57 0.78 29.71
N VAL A 354 53.35 0.45 29.28
CA VAL A 354 52.80 0.77 27.95
C VAL A 354 51.60 1.70 28.11
N CYS A 355 51.32 2.55 27.14
CA CYS A 355 50.04 3.26 27.12
C CYS A 355 48.92 2.29 26.72
N SER A 356 47.77 2.40 27.38
CA SER A 356 46.56 1.64 27.04
C SER A 356 45.34 2.37 27.57
N ASP A 357 44.37 2.71 26.70
CA ASP A 357 43.14 3.42 27.05
C ASP A 357 43.41 4.73 27.82
N GLY A 358 44.37 5.52 27.28
CA GLY A 358 44.82 6.80 27.85
C GLY A 358 45.44 6.70 29.24
N ARG A 359 46.04 5.55 29.59
CA ARG A 359 46.75 5.33 30.87
C ARG A 359 47.99 4.45 30.73
N CYS A 360 49.09 4.87 31.37
CA CYS A 360 50.30 4.07 31.48
C CYS A 360 50.09 2.86 32.41
N VAL A 361 50.08 1.65 31.87
CA VAL A 361 49.91 0.39 32.60
C VAL A 361 51.19 -0.45 32.56
N GLY A 362 51.52 -1.17 33.64
CA GLY A 362 52.75 -1.97 33.70
C GLY A 362 52.70 -3.20 32.78
N GLU A 363 53.83 -3.50 32.11
CA GLU A 363 54.02 -4.71 31.31
C GLU A 363 53.89 -5.98 32.19
N GLY A 364 52.67 -6.54 32.24
CA GLY A 364 52.41 -7.80 32.96
C GLY A 364 51.09 -7.89 33.70
N THR A 365 50.32 -6.81 33.83
CA THR A 365 48.96 -6.86 34.41
C THR A 365 47.91 -6.45 33.38
N ALA A 366 47.45 -7.41 32.58
CA ALA A 366 46.15 -7.29 31.94
C ALA A 366 45.07 -7.13 33.03
N PRO A 367 44.22 -6.08 33.00
CA PRO A 367 43.12 -5.97 33.93
C PRO A 367 42.08 -7.08 33.65
N PRO A 368 41.34 -7.55 34.66
CA PRO A 368 40.27 -8.51 34.43
C PRO A 368 39.16 -7.86 33.60
N VAL A 369 38.67 -8.57 32.58
CA VAL A 369 37.53 -8.15 31.77
C VAL A 369 36.29 -8.08 32.67
N THR A 370 35.92 -6.89 33.13
CA THR A 370 34.67 -6.66 33.86
C THR A 370 33.53 -6.49 32.89
N THR A 371 32.78 -7.56 32.65
CA THR A 371 31.47 -7.48 32.00
C THR A 371 30.51 -6.66 32.87
N SER A 372 30.31 -5.40 32.52
CA SER A 372 29.29 -4.53 33.09
C SER A 372 28.40 -4.03 31.97
N ALA A 373 27.19 -4.59 31.87
CA ALA A 373 26.19 -4.14 30.90
C ALA A 373 25.46 -2.91 31.44
N SER A 374 25.44 -1.83 30.66
CA SER A 374 24.45 -0.75 30.80
C SER A 374 24.19 -0.06 29.46
N SER A 375 23.11 -0.47 28.81
CA SER A 375 22.18 0.36 28.02
C SER A 375 22.67 1.74 27.53
N GLY A 376 22.82 1.86 26.20
CA GLY A 376 22.93 3.12 25.46
C GLY A 376 22.83 2.83 23.96
N ALA A 377 21.98 3.55 23.24
CA ALA A 377 21.63 3.20 21.85
C ALA A 377 22.78 3.40 20.86
N SER A 378 22.79 2.59 19.79
CA SER A 378 23.56 2.86 18.57
C SER A 378 22.62 2.75 17.38
N VAL A 379 22.30 3.89 16.78
CA VAL A 379 21.64 3.95 15.47
C VAL A 379 22.58 3.42 14.40
N SER A 380 22.02 2.74 13.41
CA SER A 380 22.74 2.10 12.31
C SER A 380 23.02 3.03 11.14
N THR A 381 24.26 3.04 10.65
CA THR A 381 24.62 3.46 9.27
C THR A 381 25.57 2.43 8.65
N GLY A 382 25.49 2.24 7.32
CA GLY A 382 26.27 1.23 6.58
C GLY A 382 27.74 1.67 6.32
N THR A 383 28.59 0.88 5.65
CA THR A 383 28.30 0.15 4.40
C THR A 383 29.41 -0.85 3.98
N ALA A 384 29.03 -1.77 3.08
CA ALA A 384 29.81 -2.38 1.99
C ALA A 384 31.01 -3.34 2.20
N GLY A 385 30.95 -4.47 1.47
CA GLY A 385 32.09 -5.18 0.85
C GLY A 385 32.76 -6.30 1.67
N SER A 386 33.05 -7.52 1.19
CA SER A 386 32.62 -8.36 0.06
C SER A 386 33.56 -9.59 -0.01
N ALA A 387 33.01 -10.74 -0.46
CA ALA A 387 33.69 -11.88 -1.14
C ALA A 387 34.32 -13.06 -0.33
N GLY A 388 34.00 -14.27 -0.81
CA GLY A 388 34.74 -15.53 -0.59
C GLY A 388 34.00 -16.61 0.24
N ALA A 389 33.74 -17.86 -0.15
CA ALA A 389 33.49 -18.60 -1.41
C ALA A 389 33.61 -20.13 -1.10
N ALA A 390 32.97 -21.00 -1.91
CA ALA A 390 32.89 -22.49 -1.80
C ALA A 390 32.04 -23.05 -0.62
N GLY A 391 31.35 -24.21 -0.70
CA GLY A 391 31.10 -25.18 -1.78
C GLY A 391 30.66 -26.56 -1.21
N SER A 392 30.10 -27.55 -1.93
CA SER A 392 29.56 -27.66 -3.31
C SER A 392 28.82 -29.01 -3.54
N GLY A 393 27.61 -29.00 -4.13
CA GLY A 393 26.93 -30.19 -4.71
C GLY A 393 25.89 -30.92 -3.80
N GLY A 394 24.93 -31.70 -4.32
CA GLY A 394 24.55 -31.98 -5.73
C GLY A 394 23.96 -33.38 -5.92
N GLY A 395 23.05 -33.57 -6.89
CA GLY A 395 22.69 -34.91 -7.41
C GLY A 395 21.19 -35.22 -7.63
N ALA A 396 20.77 -35.28 -8.90
CA ALA A 396 19.55 -35.98 -9.34
C ALA A 396 19.88 -37.43 -9.79
N PRO A 397 18.89 -38.32 -9.94
CA PRO A 397 18.66 -38.87 -11.29
C PRO A 397 17.19 -39.22 -11.64
N ALA A 398 16.97 -39.46 -12.93
CA ALA A 398 15.79 -40.10 -13.56
C ALA A 398 16.29 -41.27 -14.45
N PRO A 399 15.49 -42.06 -15.22
CA PRO A 399 14.03 -42.00 -15.45
C PRO A 399 13.29 -43.37 -15.43
N GLY A 400 11.98 -43.39 -15.74
CA GLY A 400 11.22 -44.61 -16.06
C GLY A 400 9.78 -44.37 -16.55
N THR A 401 9.38 -45.04 -17.63
CA THR A 401 8.01 -45.15 -18.22
C THR A 401 7.73 -46.64 -18.52
N PRO A 402 6.56 -47.12 -19.01
CA PRO A 402 5.21 -46.53 -19.30
C PRO A 402 4.11 -47.30 -18.46
N PRO A 403 2.77 -47.41 -18.77
CA PRO A 403 1.99 -46.98 -19.95
C PRO A 403 0.62 -46.30 -19.75
N GLU A 404 0.09 -45.82 -20.88
CA GLU A 404 -1.29 -45.40 -21.18
C GLU A 404 -2.33 -46.54 -20.97
N PRO A 405 -3.64 -46.24 -20.72
CA PRO A 405 -4.52 -45.74 -21.79
C PRO A 405 -5.71 -44.82 -21.40
N GLY A 406 -6.27 -44.17 -22.41
CA GLY A 406 -7.73 -43.92 -22.50
C GLY A 406 -8.18 -42.50 -22.18
N GLY A 407 -8.47 -41.70 -23.21
CA GLY A 407 -8.92 -40.32 -23.05
C GLY A 407 -10.39 -40.16 -22.64
N SER A 408 -10.67 -39.05 -21.95
CA SER A 408 -11.95 -38.34 -22.00
C SER A 408 -11.69 -36.84 -21.87
N HIS A 409 -12.55 -35.98 -22.42
CA HIS A 409 -12.29 -34.55 -22.54
C HIS A 409 -12.40 -33.82 -21.18
N GLY A 410 -11.27 -33.66 -20.49
CA GLY A 410 -11.14 -32.85 -19.28
C GLY A 410 -10.89 -31.37 -19.57
N GLY A 411 -11.89 -30.65 -20.09
CA GLY A 411 -11.80 -29.21 -20.34
C GLY A 411 -11.68 -28.40 -19.04
N GLY A 412 -10.47 -27.97 -18.69
CA GLY A 412 -10.20 -27.02 -17.61
C GLY A 412 -10.81 -25.65 -17.89
N CYS A 413 -11.35 -25.00 -16.86
CA CYS A 413 -11.27 -23.54 -16.77
C CYS A 413 -10.05 -23.27 -15.90
N ALA A 414 -8.92 -22.97 -16.52
CA ALA A 414 -7.76 -22.44 -15.83
C ALA A 414 -7.77 -20.93 -16.06
N VAL A 415 -7.79 -20.16 -14.97
CA VAL A 415 -7.04 -18.90 -14.96
C VAL A 415 -5.58 -19.31 -14.79
N ASP A 416 -4.73 -18.96 -15.75
CA ASP A 416 -3.29 -19.19 -15.62
C ASP A 416 -2.75 -18.39 -14.41
N PRO A 417 -2.06 -19.02 -13.46
CA PRO A 417 -1.67 -18.37 -12.20
C PRO A 417 -0.31 -17.66 -12.33
N GLU A 418 -0.19 -16.69 -13.22
CA GLU A 418 0.94 -15.73 -13.20
C GLU A 418 0.46 -14.30 -13.40
N GLY A 419 0.66 -13.47 -12.37
CA GLY A 419 0.34 -12.05 -12.42
C GLY A 419 1.45 -11.25 -13.12
N ALA A 420 1.12 -10.62 -14.24
CA ALA A 420 1.89 -9.51 -14.80
C ALA A 420 0.95 -8.56 -15.55
N SER A 421 0.75 -7.35 -15.00
CA SER A 421 -0.03 -6.30 -15.65
C SER A 421 0.72 -5.75 -16.87
N PRO A 422 0.14 -5.72 -18.08
CA PRO A 422 0.80 -5.18 -19.27
C PRO A 422 0.58 -3.66 -19.43
N TRP A 423 0.86 -2.91 -18.36
CA TRP A 423 1.05 -1.45 -18.39
C TRP A 423 2.32 -1.18 -17.57
N PRO A 424 3.43 -0.74 -18.20
CA PRO A 424 3.47 0.63 -18.71
C PRO A 424 4.16 0.79 -20.09
N LEU A 425 3.69 1.73 -20.91
CA LEU A 425 4.49 2.47 -21.92
C LEU A 425 3.63 3.52 -22.67
N LEU A 426 3.04 4.47 -21.94
CA LEU A 426 2.37 5.65 -22.54
C LEU A 426 2.61 6.93 -21.73
N ALA A 427 3.87 7.14 -21.34
CA ALA A 427 4.34 8.39 -20.75
C ALA A 427 5.48 8.95 -21.60
N LEU A 428 5.13 9.65 -22.68
CA LEU A 428 5.93 10.63 -23.44
C LEU A 428 5.12 11.08 -24.67
N LEU A 429 4.39 12.20 -24.55
CA LEU A 429 4.08 13.19 -25.61
C LEU A 429 2.98 14.17 -25.14
N SER A 430 3.40 15.31 -24.59
CA SER A 430 2.61 16.54 -24.44
C SER A 430 3.18 17.62 -25.37
N PRO A 431 2.52 18.78 -25.57
CA PRO A 431 1.13 18.94 -25.97
C PRO A 431 0.99 19.90 -27.18
N LEU A 432 0.07 19.65 -28.13
CA LEU A 432 -0.15 20.59 -29.25
C LEU A 432 -1.57 20.53 -29.86
N ALA A 433 -2.58 20.84 -29.05
CA ALA A 433 -3.99 20.79 -29.48
C ALA A 433 -4.93 21.84 -28.83
N LEU A 434 -4.49 23.11 -28.68
CA LEU A 434 -5.35 24.18 -28.13
C LEU A 434 -5.42 25.47 -28.98
N ALA A 435 -5.78 25.36 -30.28
CA ALA A 435 -5.92 26.53 -31.16
C ALA A 435 -6.96 26.42 -32.30
N ALA A 436 -8.15 25.82 -32.08
CA ALA A 436 -9.15 25.68 -33.16
C ALA A 436 -10.65 25.70 -32.78
N ARG A 437 -11.09 26.50 -31.77
CA ARG A 437 -12.53 26.65 -31.46
C ARG A 437 -13.07 28.09 -31.28
N ARG A 438 -12.56 29.05 -32.07
CA ARG A 438 -13.25 30.34 -32.30
C ARG A 438 -13.10 30.85 -33.75
N ARG A 439 -13.95 30.38 -34.68
CA ARG A 439 -14.46 31.11 -35.87
C ARG A 439 -15.33 30.22 -36.79
N SER A 440 -16.64 30.15 -36.53
CA SER A 440 -17.61 29.58 -37.50
C SER A 440 -19.02 30.19 -37.37
N ARG A 441 -19.14 31.48 -37.03
CA ARG A 441 -20.39 32.26 -37.14
C ARG A 441 -20.13 33.69 -37.61
N ARG A 442 -20.11 33.91 -38.94
CA ARG A 442 -20.67 35.09 -39.66
C ARG A 442 -20.28 35.08 -41.15
N ALA A 443 -21.22 34.67 -42.00
CA ALA A 443 -21.54 35.18 -43.34
C ALA A 443 -22.38 34.12 -44.10
N GLY A 444 -23.58 34.39 -44.61
CA GLY A 444 -24.43 35.59 -44.45
C GLY A 444 -25.64 35.55 -45.39
N ALA A 445 -26.75 36.17 -44.98
CA ALA A 445 -27.92 36.57 -45.79
C ALA A 445 -28.94 37.28 -44.86
N LEU A 446 -29.77 38.25 -45.26
CA LEU A 446 -29.79 39.19 -46.38
C LEU A 446 -30.81 40.32 -46.02
N ARG A 447 -30.51 41.58 -46.35
CA ARG A 447 -31.46 42.70 -46.62
C ARG A 447 -32.61 43.07 -45.63
N THR A 448 -32.43 44.19 -44.90
CA THR A 448 -33.18 45.50 -44.97
C THR A 448 -34.73 45.58 -45.09
N PRO A 449 -35.39 46.72 -44.73
CA PRO A 449 -35.12 47.70 -43.66
C PRO A 449 -36.36 48.39 -42.98
N ARG A 450 -36.15 49.06 -41.82
CA ARG A 450 -36.81 50.34 -41.37
C ARG A 450 -38.34 50.39 -41.14
N PRO A 451 -38.90 51.47 -40.52
CA PRO A 451 -38.25 52.67 -39.95
C PRO A 451 -37.55 52.44 -38.61
#